data_AF-A0A075JY53-F1
#
_entry.id   AF-A0A075JY53-F1
#
_cell.length_a   1.000
_cell.length_b   1.000
_cell.length_c   1.000
_cell.angle_alpha   90.00
_cell.angle_beta   90.00
_cell.angle_gamma   90.00
#
_symmetry.space_group_name_H-M   'P 1'
#
loop_
_entity.id
_entity.type
_entity.pdbx_description
1 polymer ?
#
loop_
_entity_poly.entity_id
_entity_poly.type
_entity_poly.pdbx_seq_one_letter_code
_entity_poly.pdbx_strand_id
1 'polypeptide(L)'
;MNFHEYQAKELFAKYGIAVPPGKVANSPDAAVDAAKHLGGSQWMVKAQIHAGGRGKAGGVKFCKSLDDVRAAAKGMLGTNMETYQSAGRALPVNLVLVTDATNIAKELYLSILTDRDSKSISFIASKHGGVDIEQVAKDTPEDIHTIVVDFVEGLQPYQCRQLGFAMDLNAKQVGQLTKIMLGLYKLFNEKDLSLVELNPLAILEDGNLAALDGKVNSDDNAEFRHPDLAAMRDLTQEDQAEAAAVQHNLNYVTMDGSIGCMVNGAGLAMATMDVIQLAGGEPANFLDVGGGATKERVTEAFKLILSSDKVKAILVNIFGGIVRCDLIAEGIIAAVKEVGLKIPVVVRLQGTNVELGRELLANSGLAITPADDLNDAAQKAVAAAKA
;
A
#
# COMPACT_ATOMS: atom_id res chain seq x y z
N MET A 1 -3.62 2.63 -4.85
CA MET A 1 -2.66 3.72 -4.55
C MET A 1 -3.04 4.40 -3.24
N ASN A 2 -2.05 4.76 -2.42
CA ASN A 2 -2.24 5.46 -1.14
C ASN A 2 -2.15 6.98 -1.31
N PHE A 3 -2.81 7.72 -0.41
CA PHE A 3 -2.77 9.18 -0.36
C PHE A 3 -2.26 9.66 1.01
N HIS A 4 -1.59 10.81 1.02
CA HIS A 4 -1.24 11.52 2.25
C HIS A 4 -2.50 12.07 2.95
N GLU A 5 -2.42 12.28 4.27
CA GLU A 5 -3.53 12.84 5.06
C GLU A 5 -4.02 14.18 4.50
N TYR A 6 -3.11 15.06 4.06
CA TYR A 6 -3.52 16.36 3.50
C TYR A 6 -4.34 16.20 2.20
N GLN A 7 -3.97 15.24 1.34
CA GLN A 7 -4.68 14.96 0.08
C GLN A 7 -6.05 14.34 0.38
N ALA A 8 -6.11 13.41 1.35
CA ALA A 8 -7.36 12.86 1.84
C ALA A 8 -8.30 13.97 2.35
N LYS A 9 -7.78 14.91 3.14
CA LYS A 9 -8.56 16.06 3.64
C LYS A 9 -9.05 16.99 2.52
N GLU A 10 -8.24 17.23 1.49
CA GLU A 10 -8.68 17.99 0.31
C GLU A 10 -9.82 17.29 -0.42
N LEU A 11 -9.76 15.96 -0.57
CA LEU A 11 -10.86 15.16 -1.12
C LEU A 11 -12.10 15.26 -0.23
N PHE A 12 -11.96 15.09 1.09
CA PHE A 12 -13.07 15.17 2.03
C PHE A 12 -13.79 16.53 1.96
N ALA A 13 -13.03 17.63 1.95
CA ALA A 13 -13.58 18.98 1.87
C ALA A 13 -14.40 19.20 0.58
N LYS A 14 -13.94 18.68 -0.57
CA LYS A 14 -14.67 18.75 -1.86
C LYS A 14 -16.03 18.04 -1.80
N TYR A 15 -16.17 17.04 -0.93
CA TYR A 15 -17.40 16.26 -0.75
C TYR A 15 -18.19 16.69 0.50
N GLY A 16 -17.89 17.85 1.08
CA GLY A 16 -18.64 18.43 2.20
C GLY A 16 -18.43 17.74 3.54
N ILE A 17 -17.35 16.96 3.67
CA ILE A 17 -16.94 16.35 4.94
C ILE A 17 -16.09 17.37 5.70
N ALA A 18 -16.49 17.65 6.94
CA ALA A 18 -15.80 18.63 7.78
C ALA A 18 -14.41 18.12 8.18
N VAL A 19 -13.38 18.90 7.85
CA VAL A 19 -11.99 18.68 8.23
C VAL A 19 -11.43 19.95 8.87
N PRO A 20 -10.53 19.85 9.86
CA PRO A 20 -9.84 21.02 10.38
C PRO A 20 -9.02 21.70 9.27
N PRO A 21 -8.99 23.05 9.22
CA PRO A 21 -8.11 23.78 8.32
C PRO A 21 -6.65 23.33 8.51
N GLY A 22 -5.93 23.19 7.40
CA GLY A 22 -4.54 22.77 7.43
C GLY A 22 -3.80 23.16 6.18
N LYS A 23 -2.47 23.25 6.30
CA LYS A 23 -1.57 23.60 5.21
C LYS A 23 -0.28 22.80 5.31
N VAL A 24 0.16 22.28 4.18
CA VAL A 24 1.43 21.53 4.07
C VAL A 24 2.63 22.48 4.06
N ALA A 25 3.74 21.99 4.59
CA ALA A 25 5.02 22.68 4.59
C ALA A 25 6.16 21.69 4.32
N ASN A 26 7.16 22.15 3.57
CA ASN A 26 8.38 21.42 3.23
C ASN A 26 9.64 21.99 3.90
N SER A 27 9.49 23.01 4.75
CA SER A 27 10.57 23.61 5.53
C SER A 27 10.03 24.11 6.88
N PRO A 28 10.89 24.24 7.90
CA PRO A 28 10.47 24.80 9.19
C PRO A 28 9.90 26.22 9.06
N ASP A 29 10.45 27.06 8.17
CA ASP A 29 9.93 28.41 7.94
C ASP A 29 8.55 28.37 7.28
N ALA A 30 8.35 27.52 6.27
CA ALA A 30 7.03 27.33 5.65
C ALA A 30 6.00 26.79 6.64
N ALA A 31 6.40 25.96 7.61
CA ALA A 31 5.51 25.46 8.65
C ALA A 31 5.07 26.58 9.61
N VAL A 32 5.99 27.47 9.97
CA VAL A 32 5.68 28.68 10.76
C VAL A 32 4.73 29.60 9.99
N ASP A 33 4.98 29.82 8.71
CA ASP A 33 4.11 30.66 7.88
C ASP A 33 2.72 30.04 7.66
N ALA A 34 2.64 28.71 7.59
CA ALA A 34 1.37 27.98 7.62
C ALA A 34 0.61 28.23 8.93
N ALA A 35 1.26 28.10 10.09
CA ALA A 35 0.66 28.37 11.39
C ALA A 35 0.18 29.84 11.51
N LYS A 36 0.98 30.81 11.07
CA LYS A 36 0.57 32.24 11.04
C LYS A 36 -0.65 32.47 10.17
N HIS A 37 -0.74 31.78 9.02
CA HIS A 37 -1.86 31.93 8.09
C HIS A 37 -3.15 31.33 8.65
N LEU A 38 -3.05 30.18 9.32
CA LEU A 38 -4.18 29.57 10.04
C LEU A 38 -4.63 30.46 11.22
N GLY A 39 -3.68 31.16 11.84
CA GLY A 39 -3.94 31.94 13.05
C GLY A 39 -4.13 31.05 14.27
N GLY A 40 -4.68 31.61 15.35
CA GLY A 40 -4.86 30.90 16.61
C GLY A 40 -3.60 30.86 17.49
N SER A 41 -3.59 29.95 18.46
CA SER A 41 -2.51 29.84 19.46
C SER A 41 -1.98 28.41 19.65
N GLN A 42 -2.61 27.43 19.01
CA GLN A 42 -2.29 26.02 19.16
C GLN A 42 -2.48 25.29 17.83
N TRP A 43 -1.51 24.44 17.48
CA TRP A 43 -1.49 23.71 16.21
C TRP A 43 -1.03 22.27 16.43
N MET A 44 -1.41 21.40 15.50
CA MET A 44 -0.82 20.09 15.32
C MET A 44 0.14 20.12 14.13
N VAL A 45 1.35 19.61 14.31
CA VAL A 45 2.31 19.34 13.24
C VAL A 45 2.37 17.83 13.04
N LYS A 46 2.02 17.36 11.83
CA LYS A 46 1.90 15.94 11.51
C LYS A 46 2.78 15.56 10.32
N ALA A 47 3.68 14.60 10.51
CA ALA A 47 4.45 13.99 9.44
C ALA A 47 3.51 13.40 8.36
N GLN A 48 3.80 13.66 7.09
CA GLN A 48 3.06 13.12 5.96
C GLN A 48 3.83 11.92 5.40
N ILE A 49 3.34 10.72 5.71
CA ILE A 49 3.82 9.45 5.19
C ILE A 49 2.64 8.53 4.88
N HIS A 50 2.81 7.57 3.98
CA HIS A 50 1.78 6.58 3.64
C HIS A 50 1.70 5.41 4.65
N ALA A 51 1.68 5.74 5.94
CA ALA A 51 1.49 4.77 7.02
C ALA A 51 0.72 5.40 8.20
N GLY A 52 -0.13 4.61 8.85
CA GLY A 52 -0.74 5.00 10.12
C GLY A 52 0.22 4.82 11.30
N GLY A 53 -0.27 5.02 12.53
CA GLY A 53 0.55 4.86 13.73
C GLY A 53 1.58 5.98 13.99
N ARG A 54 1.55 7.05 13.18
CA ARG A 54 2.46 8.20 13.25
C ARG A 54 2.56 8.82 14.65
N GLY A 55 1.43 8.89 15.37
CA GLY A 55 1.41 9.43 16.74
C GLY A 55 2.32 8.66 17.71
N LYS A 56 2.28 7.33 17.66
CA LYS A 56 3.14 6.45 18.48
C LYS A 56 4.62 6.55 18.09
N ALA A 57 4.90 6.79 16.81
CA ALA A 57 6.25 7.02 16.27
C ALA A 57 6.76 8.46 16.47
N GLY A 58 5.99 9.33 17.15
CA GLY A 58 6.39 10.71 17.40
C GLY A 58 6.20 11.67 16.20
N GLY A 59 5.53 11.22 15.15
CA GLY A 59 5.19 11.99 13.95
C GLY A 59 3.99 12.93 14.07
N VAL A 60 3.41 13.07 15.27
CA VAL A 60 2.32 14.00 15.55
C VAL A 60 2.69 14.80 16.80
N LYS A 61 2.76 16.14 16.68
CA LYS A 61 3.18 17.04 17.76
C LYS A 61 2.17 18.16 17.98
N PHE A 62 1.73 18.31 19.21
CA PHE A 62 0.95 19.47 19.66
C PHE A 62 1.89 20.63 19.98
N CYS A 63 1.63 21.79 19.39
CA CYS A 63 2.46 22.98 19.43
C CYS A 63 1.66 24.15 20.00
N LYS A 64 2.19 24.89 20.98
CA LYS A 64 1.52 26.02 21.64
C LYS A 64 2.10 27.38 21.24
N SER A 65 3.08 27.38 20.34
CA SER A 65 3.75 28.58 19.84
C SER A 65 4.30 28.34 18.44
N LEU A 66 4.63 29.41 17.73
CA LEU A 66 5.29 29.33 16.43
C LEU A 66 6.69 28.70 16.54
N ASP A 67 7.37 28.88 17.66
CA ASP A 67 8.67 28.24 17.91
C ASP A 67 8.53 26.73 18.09
N ASP A 68 7.48 26.26 18.76
CA ASP A 68 7.16 24.82 18.84
C ASP A 68 6.90 24.23 17.45
N VAL A 69 6.14 24.95 16.61
CA VAL A 69 5.86 24.53 15.22
C VAL A 69 7.16 24.39 14.43
N ARG A 70 8.05 25.40 14.52
CA ARG A 70 9.38 25.37 13.89
C ARG A 70 10.20 24.18 14.36
N ALA A 71 10.26 23.95 15.67
CA ALA A 71 11.02 22.86 16.28
C ALA A 71 10.49 21.49 15.86
N ALA A 72 9.17 21.29 15.88
CA ALA A 72 8.52 20.06 15.44
C ALA A 72 8.79 19.78 13.95
N ALA A 73 8.61 20.77 13.08
CA ALA A 73 8.88 20.63 11.65
C ALA A 73 10.35 20.31 11.37
N LYS A 74 11.28 21.00 12.05
CA LYS A 74 12.72 20.74 11.93
C LYS A 74 13.11 19.32 12.38
N GLY A 75 12.44 18.79 13.40
CA GLY A 75 12.69 17.43 13.89
C GLY A 75 12.14 16.33 12.99
N MET A 76 11.20 16.64 12.10
CA MET A 76 10.54 15.67 11.21
C MET A 76 11.07 15.72 9.78
N LEU A 77 11.17 16.91 9.19
CA LEU A 77 11.47 17.07 7.77
C LEU A 77 12.86 16.53 7.41
N GLY A 78 12.93 15.73 6.34
CA GLY A 78 14.16 15.11 5.86
C GLY A 78 14.62 13.91 6.70
N THR A 79 13.82 13.47 7.68
CA THR A 79 14.03 12.21 8.41
C THR A 79 13.24 11.08 7.76
N ASN A 80 13.52 9.84 8.17
CA ASN A 80 12.71 8.68 7.82
C ASN A 80 11.94 8.20 9.06
N MET A 81 10.71 7.76 8.86
CA MET A 81 9.81 7.32 9.91
C MET A 81 9.35 5.89 9.65
N GLU A 82 9.67 5.00 10.58
CA GLU A 82 9.09 3.67 10.65
C GLU A 82 7.90 3.70 11.62
N THR A 83 6.83 2.99 11.27
CA THR A 83 5.68 2.77 12.15
C THR A 83 5.36 1.29 12.17
N TYR A 84 4.55 0.85 13.12
CA TYR A 84 4.10 -0.55 13.13
C TYR A 84 3.31 -0.95 11.87
N GLN A 85 2.83 0.03 11.08
CA GLN A 85 2.14 -0.19 9.81
C GLN A 85 3.03 -0.02 8.57
N SER A 86 4.31 0.37 8.72
CA SER A 86 5.22 0.52 7.57
C SER A 86 5.94 -0.78 7.19
N ALA A 87 5.62 -1.90 7.87
CA ALA A 87 6.16 -3.23 7.60
C ALA A 87 7.70 -3.27 7.54
N GLY A 88 8.35 -2.64 8.51
CA GLY A 88 9.82 -2.59 8.61
C GLY A 88 10.49 -1.56 7.69
N ARG A 89 9.72 -0.81 6.89
CA ARG A 89 10.25 0.26 6.02
C ARG A 89 10.20 1.60 6.72
N ALA A 90 11.32 2.34 6.70
CA ALA A 90 11.35 3.73 7.15
C ALA A 90 10.99 4.65 5.98
N LEU A 91 9.81 5.29 6.03
CA LEU A 91 9.30 6.14 4.97
C LEU A 91 9.81 7.59 5.11
N PRO A 92 10.18 8.27 4.02
CA PRO A 92 10.74 9.61 4.10
C PRO A 92 9.67 10.64 4.46
N VAL A 93 9.99 11.53 5.40
CA VAL A 93 9.13 12.64 5.81
C VAL A 93 9.53 13.91 5.03
N ASN A 94 9.00 14.04 3.82
CA ASN A 94 9.27 15.19 2.94
C ASN A 94 8.38 16.40 3.23
N LEU A 95 7.21 16.15 3.83
CA LEU A 95 6.20 17.15 4.13
C LEU A 95 5.69 16.98 5.57
N VAL A 96 5.28 18.10 6.16
CA VAL A 96 4.46 18.12 7.37
C VAL A 96 3.15 18.86 7.09
N LEU A 97 2.07 18.40 7.69
CA LEU A 97 0.79 19.10 7.74
C LEU A 97 0.72 19.90 9.04
N VAL A 98 0.57 21.22 8.92
CA VAL A 98 0.24 22.11 10.04
C VAL A 98 -1.26 22.33 10.01
N THR A 99 -1.94 22.04 11.11
CA THR A 99 -3.41 22.14 11.21
C THR A 99 -3.82 22.65 12.58
N ASP A 100 -5.00 23.24 12.69
CA ASP A 100 -5.50 23.73 13.97
C ASP A 100 -5.58 22.60 15.01
N ALA A 101 -5.19 22.91 16.25
CA ALA A 101 -5.43 22.00 17.35
C ALA A 101 -6.89 22.10 17.78
N THR A 102 -7.67 21.07 17.47
CA THR A 102 -9.09 20.99 17.83
C THR A 102 -9.28 20.38 19.22
N ASN A 103 -10.18 20.95 20.03
CA ASN A 103 -10.55 20.34 21.30
C ASN A 103 -11.49 19.15 21.08
N ILE A 104 -11.04 17.96 21.48
CA ILE A 104 -11.71 16.69 21.23
C ILE A 104 -12.47 16.27 22.49
N ALA A 105 -13.78 16.07 22.37
CA ALA A 105 -14.60 15.51 23.44
C ALA A 105 -14.63 13.97 23.39
N LYS A 106 -14.68 13.39 22.18
CA LYS A 106 -14.68 11.93 21.98
C LYS A 106 -14.15 11.59 20.58
N GLU A 107 -13.45 10.48 20.46
CA GLU A 107 -12.95 9.95 19.20
C GLU A 107 -13.79 8.75 18.75
N LEU A 108 -14.20 8.74 17.49
CA LEU A 108 -14.94 7.66 16.84
C LEU A 108 -14.13 7.10 15.67
N TYR A 109 -14.50 5.92 15.22
CA TYR A 109 -13.98 5.31 14.01
C TYR A 109 -15.09 5.20 12.96
N LEU A 110 -14.77 5.54 11.71
CA LEU A 110 -15.65 5.31 10.56
C LEU A 110 -14.80 4.96 9.34
N SER A 111 -15.13 3.85 8.67
CA SER A 111 -14.56 3.50 7.38
C SER A 111 -15.62 3.09 6.37
N ILE A 112 -15.24 3.14 5.10
CA ILE A 112 -15.97 2.59 3.95
C ILE A 112 -14.97 1.80 3.11
N LEU A 113 -15.35 0.60 2.69
CA LEU A 113 -14.52 -0.28 1.85
C LEU A 113 -15.37 -1.19 0.96
N THR A 114 -14.74 -1.83 -0.02
CA THR A 114 -15.34 -2.93 -0.78
C THR A 114 -15.19 -4.22 0.02
N ASP A 115 -16.27 -4.69 0.62
CA ASP A 115 -16.30 -5.94 1.36
C ASP A 115 -16.46 -7.13 0.41
N ARG A 116 -15.50 -8.05 0.46
CA ARG A 116 -15.44 -9.22 -0.40
C ARG A 116 -16.45 -10.30 -0.01
N ASP A 117 -16.85 -10.35 1.26
CA ASP A 117 -17.79 -11.36 1.75
C ASP A 117 -19.21 -11.02 1.32
N SER A 118 -19.64 -9.78 1.58
CA SER A 118 -20.94 -9.29 1.08
C SER A 118 -20.94 -8.94 -0.42
N LYS A 119 -19.76 -8.81 -1.03
CA LYS A 119 -19.57 -8.37 -2.44
C LYS A 119 -20.18 -6.99 -2.69
N SER A 120 -20.14 -6.12 -1.68
CA SER A 120 -20.69 -4.78 -1.74
C SER A 120 -19.83 -3.78 -0.99
N ILE A 121 -20.14 -2.50 -1.16
CA ILE A 121 -19.58 -1.44 -0.34
C ILE A 121 -20.17 -1.56 1.07
N SER A 122 -19.30 -1.55 2.07
CA SER A 122 -19.68 -1.61 3.49
C SER A 122 -19.07 -0.47 4.27
N PHE A 123 -19.85 0.09 5.19
CA PHE A 123 -19.34 0.97 6.25
C PHE A 123 -19.07 0.15 7.50
N ILE A 124 -17.94 0.42 8.15
CA ILE A 124 -17.62 -0.09 9.49
C ILE A 124 -17.47 1.12 10.40
N ALA A 125 -18.10 1.10 11.57
CA ALA A 125 -17.97 2.18 12.54
C ALA A 125 -17.88 1.65 13.96
N SER A 126 -17.24 2.43 14.82
CA SER A 126 -17.15 2.14 16.25
C SER A 126 -17.14 3.44 17.05
N LYS A 127 -17.68 3.37 18.26
CA LYS A 127 -17.56 4.44 19.26
C LYS A 127 -16.14 4.56 19.84
N HIS A 128 -15.24 3.64 19.51
CA HIS A 128 -13.83 3.62 19.90
C HIS A 128 -12.95 4.07 18.72
N GLY A 129 -12.71 5.37 18.62
CA GLY A 129 -11.72 5.95 17.70
C GLY A 129 -10.35 6.16 18.35
N GLY A 130 -9.37 6.58 17.55
CA GLY A 130 -8.00 6.88 17.99
C GLY A 130 -7.17 5.62 18.31
N VAL A 131 -7.75 4.44 18.11
CA VAL A 131 -7.14 3.13 18.35
C VAL A 131 -7.16 2.29 17.06
N ASP A 132 -6.42 1.20 17.10
CA ASP A 132 -6.38 0.20 16.05
C ASP A 132 -7.73 -0.55 16.01
N ILE A 133 -8.42 -0.53 14.87
CA ILE A 133 -9.78 -1.07 14.77
C ILE A 133 -9.78 -2.59 14.80
N GLU A 134 -8.70 -3.22 14.33
CA GLU A 134 -8.51 -4.65 14.36
C GLU A 134 -8.41 -5.16 15.80
N GLN A 135 -7.83 -4.36 16.71
CA GLN A 135 -7.83 -4.65 18.14
C GLN A 135 -9.24 -4.56 18.75
N VAL A 136 -10.03 -3.55 18.37
CA VAL A 136 -11.44 -3.42 18.81
C VAL A 136 -12.27 -4.60 18.32
N ALA A 137 -12.10 -5.00 17.05
CA ALA A 137 -12.81 -6.15 16.48
C ALA A 137 -12.47 -7.48 17.18
N LYS A 138 -11.26 -7.60 17.75
CA LYS A 138 -10.83 -8.77 18.52
C LYS A 138 -11.33 -8.75 19.96
N ASP A 139 -11.20 -7.61 20.64
CA ASP A 139 -11.43 -7.51 22.09
C ASP A 139 -12.90 -7.20 22.44
N THR A 140 -13.55 -6.38 21.64
CA THR A 140 -14.93 -5.89 21.83
C THR A 140 -15.69 -5.88 20.50
N PRO A 141 -15.91 -7.06 19.86
CA PRO A 141 -16.57 -7.15 18.56
C PRO A 141 -17.99 -6.55 18.53
N GLU A 142 -18.67 -6.49 19.67
CA GLU A 142 -19.99 -5.87 19.82
C GLU A 142 -20.01 -4.36 19.57
N ASP A 143 -18.84 -3.70 19.69
CA ASP A 143 -18.68 -2.27 19.42
C ASP A 143 -18.29 -1.97 17.97
N ILE A 144 -18.27 -3.01 17.12
CA ILE A 144 -18.14 -2.89 15.66
C ILE A 144 -19.54 -2.93 15.05
N HIS A 145 -19.89 -1.87 14.33
CA HIS A 145 -21.15 -1.78 13.62
C HIS A 145 -20.90 -1.73 12.11
N THR A 146 -21.51 -2.66 11.38
CA THR A 146 -21.37 -2.77 9.93
C THR A 146 -22.68 -2.46 9.23
N ILE A 147 -22.61 -1.62 8.19
CA ILE A 147 -23.71 -1.37 7.26
C ILE A 147 -23.27 -1.83 5.88
N VAL A 148 -23.93 -2.84 5.34
CA VAL A 148 -23.79 -3.24 3.93
C VAL A 148 -24.71 -2.35 3.10
N VAL A 149 -24.15 -1.69 2.09
CA VAL A 149 -24.90 -0.82 1.19
C VAL A 149 -25.48 -1.66 0.05
N ASP A 150 -26.76 -1.49 -0.25
CA ASP A 150 -27.34 -2.11 -1.44
C ASP A 150 -26.86 -1.39 -2.70
N PHE A 151 -26.48 -2.15 -3.73
CA PHE A 151 -25.93 -1.58 -4.96
C PHE A 151 -26.96 -0.76 -5.76
N VAL A 152 -28.23 -1.15 -5.74
CA VAL A 152 -29.30 -0.51 -6.51
C VAL A 152 -29.84 0.71 -5.77
N GLU A 153 -30.11 0.57 -4.47
CA GLU A 153 -30.64 1.67 -3.65
C GLU A 153 -29.56 2.68 -3.28
N GLY A 154 -28.30 2.25 -3.18
CA GLY A 154 -27.21 3.04 -2.63
C GLY A 154 -27.38 3.29 -1.13
N LEU A 155 -26.46 4.08 -0.55
CA LEU A 155 -26.51 4.39 0.88
C LEU A 155 -27.75 5.24 1.21
N GLN A 156 -28.61 4.71 2.10
CA GLN A 156 -29.82 5.38 2.51
C GLN A 156 -29.66 6.14 3.84
N PRO A 157 -30.29 7.33 4.01
CA PRO A 157 -30.18 8.11 5.25
C PRO A 157 -30.63 7.37 6.51
N TYR A 158 -31.52 6.37 6.42
CA TYR A 158 -31.94 5.61 7.60
C TYR A 158 -30.82 4.72 8.14
N GLN A 159 -29.97 4.16 7.27
CA GLN A 159 -28.83 3.35 7.65
C GLN A 159 -27.81 4.21 8.43
N CYS A 160 -27.60 5.45 7.97
CA CYS A 160 -26.76 6.41 8.67
C CYS A 160 -27.27 6.74 10.08
N ARG A 161 -28.60 6.88 10.23
CA ARG A 161 -29.23 7.12 11.54
C ARG A 161 -29.08 5.91 12.46
N GLN A 162 -29.32 4.71 11.94
CA GLN A 162 -29.13 3.46 12.69
C GLN A 162 -27.71 3.36 13.24
N LEU A 163 -26.71 3.62 12.38
CA LEU A 163 -25.31 3.60 12.77
C LEU A 163 -24.97 4.67 13.81
N GLY A 164 -25.48 5.89 13.63
CA GLY A 164 -25.25 6.98 14.57
C GLY A 164 -25.83 6.70 15.96
N PHE A 165 -27.05 6.15 16.04
CA PHE A 165 -27.62 5.78 17.34
C PHE A 165 -26.91 4.59 17.99
N ALA A 166 -26.40 3.63 17.20
CA ALA A 166 -25.58 2.53 17.72
C ALA A 166 -24.27 3.02 18.35
N MET A 167 -23.71 4.13 17.87
CA MET A 167 -22.52 4.78 18.44
C MET A 167 -22.82 5.81 19.55
N ASP A 168 -24.03 5.83 20.08
CA ASP A 168 -24.49 6.77 21.11
C ASP A 168 -24.47 8.25 20.71
N LEU A 169 -24.68 8.55 19.41
CA LEU A 169 -24.74 9.94 18.94
C LEU A 169 -26.09 10.59 19.21
N ASN A 170 -26.06 11.89 19.55
CA ASN A 170 -27.28 12.69 19.67
C ASN A 170 -27.84 13.10 18.29
N ALA A 171 -29.06 13.64 18.25
CA ALA A 171 -29.75 13.99 17.00
C ALA A 171 -28.97 14.95 16.08
N LYS A 172 -28.25 15.94 16.65
CA LYS A 172 -27.40 16.87 15.88
C LYS A 172 -26.25 16.12 15.22
N GLN A 173 -25.55 15.29 15.98
CA GLN A 173 -24.42 14.48 15.54
C GLN A 173 -24.84 13.43 14.51
N VAL A 174 -26.00 12.79 14.70
CA VAL A 174 -26.59 11.86 13.71
C VAL A 174 -26.87 12.58 12.37
N GLY A 175 -27.38 13.81 12.42
CA GLY A 175 -27.57 14.63 11.23
C GLY A 175 -26.25 14.96 10.51
N GLN A 176 -25.18 15.21 11.26
CA GLN A 176 -23.83 15.42 10.70
C GLN A 176 -23.22 14.14 10.15
N LEU A 177 -23.30 13.03 10.89
CA LEU A 177 -22.82 11.71 10.46
C LEU A 177 -23.50 11.31 9.14
N THR A 178 -24.80 11.53 9.02
CA THR A 178 -25.56 11.24 7.79
C THR A 178 -24.97 12.01 6.59
N LYS A 179 -24.64 13.30 6.75
CA LYS A 179 -24.00 14.07 5.68
C LYS A 179 -22.60 13.55 5.36
N ILE A 180 -21.82 13.20 6.38
CA ILE A 180 -20.46 12.65 6.22
C ILE A 180 -20.51 11.32 5.46
N MET A 181 -21.35 10.38 5.89
CA MET A 181 -21.46 9.07 5.25
C MET A 181 -21.96 9.17 3.80
N LEU A 182 -22.95 10.02 3.52
CA LEU A 182 -23.40 10.27 2.14
C LEU A 182 -22.30 10.90 1.28
N GLY A 183 -21.54 11.85 1.83
CA GLY A 183 -20.38 12.46 1.18
C GLY A 183 -19.28 11.44 0.90
N LEU A 184 -18.95 10.58 1.87
CA LEU A 184 -17.99 9.49 1.74
C LEU A 184 -18.44 8.48 0.70
N TYR A 185 -19.71 8.06 0.71
CA TYR A 185 -20.24 7.12 -0.28
C TYR A 185 -20.15 7.69 -1.69
N LYS A 186 -20.47 8.98 -1.87
CA LYS A 186 -20.31 9.67 -3.14
C LYS A 186 -18.85 9.74 -3.57
N LEU A 187 -17.96 10.17 -2.68
CA LEU A 187 -16.50 10.22 -2.92
C LEU A 187 -15.96 8.85 -3.32
N PHE A 188 -16.32 7.81 -2.57
CA PHE A 188 -15.85 6.44 -2.78
C PHE A 188 -16.19 5.92 -4.18
N ASN A 189 -17.43 6.13 -4.62
CA ASN A 189 -17.87 5.68 -5.94
C ASN A 189 -17.32 6.57 -7.07
N GLU A 190 -17.34 7.90 -6.93
CA GLU A 190 -16.89 8.81 -8.01
C GLU A 190 -15.38 8.77 -8.23
N LYS A 191 -14.60 8.35 -7.23
CA LYS A 191 -13.13 8.29 -7.28
C LYS A 191 -12.57 6.87 -7.30
N ASP A 192 -13.44 5.86 -7.45
CA ASP A 192 -13.07 4.43 -7.43
C ASP A 192 -12.11 4.11 -6.29
N LEU A 193 -12.53 4.47 -5.08
CA LEU A 193 -11.76 4.20 -3.89
C LEU A 193 -11.93 2.74 -3.47
N SER A 194 -10.90 2.17 -2.85
CA SER A 194 -10.93 0.81 -2.29
C SER A 194 -11.10 0.82 -0.77
N LEU A 195 -10.63 1.89 -0.12
CA LEU A 195 -10.77 2.12 1.32
C LEU A 195 -10.75 3.62 1.62
N VAL A 196 -11.66 4.07 2.48
CA VAL A 196 -11.52 5.33 3.21
C VAL A 196 -11.71 5.06 4.70
N GLU A 197 -10.83 5.61 5.52
CA GLU A 197 -10.87 5.48 6.98
C GLU A 197 -10.71 6.87 7.61
N LEU A 198 -11.62 7.19 8.53
CA LEU A 198 -11.59 8.38 9.39
C LEU A 198 -11.27 7.91 10.81
N ASN A 199 -10.00 8.01 11.20
CA ASN A 199 -9.53 7.56 12.51
C ASN A 199 -8.57 8.58 13.15
N PRO A 200 -9.07 9.58 13.91
CA PRO A 200 -10.44 9.66 14.42
C PRO A 200 -11.38 10.53 13.56
N LEU A 201 -12.65 10.10 13.50
CA LEU A 201 -13.80 11.00 13.37
C LEU A 201 -14.13 11.53 14.77
N ALA A 202 -13.82 12.80 15.04
CA ALA A 202 -13.98 13.36 16.38
C ALA A 202 -15.32 14.03 16.60
N ILE A 203 -15.84 13.92 17.82
CA ILE A 203 -16.79 14.86 18.40
C ILE A 203 -15.97 15.95 19.08
N LEU A 204 -16.14 17.19 18.63
CA LEU A 204 -15.52 18.38 19.23
C LEU A 204 -16.29 18.82 20.48
N GLU A 205 -15.67 19.67 21.33
CA GLU A 205 -16.31 20.21 22.53
C GLU A 205 -17.60 21.02 22.24
N ASP A 206 -17.73 21.60 21.04
CA ASP A 206 -18.96 22.29 20.57
C ASP A 206 -20.05 21.31 20.09
N GLY A 207 -19.78 20.01 20.20
CA GLY A 207 -20.64 18.90 19.80
C GLY A 207 -20.68 18.63 18.30
N ASN A 208 -19.87 19.29 17.48
CA ASN A 208 -19.78 19.03 16.03
C ASN A 208 -18.86 17.84 15.72
N LEU A 209 -19.14 17.15 14.62
CA LEU A 209 -18.27 16.13 14.05
C LEU A 209 -17.23 16.71 13.10
N ALA A 210 -15.98 16.22 13.17
CA ALA A 210 -14.91 16.56 12.24
C ALA A 210 -13.96 15.37 12.02
N ALA A 211 -13.54 15.15 10.78
CA ALA A 211 -12.52 14.17 10.42
C ALA A 211 -11.12 14.74 10.71
N LEU A 212 -10.52 14.33 11.83
CA LEU A 212 -9.22 14.89 12.25
C LEU A 212 -8.04 14.23 11.55
N ASP A 213 -8.21 12.98 11.14
CA ASP A 213 -7.28 12.21 10.33
C ASP A 213 -8.04 11.38 9.30
N GLY A 214 -7.36 11.02 8.22
CA GLY A 214 -7.95 10.38 7.06
C GLY A 214 -6.94 9.54 6.30
N LYS A 215 -7.30 8.29 6.04
CA LYS A 215 -6.59 7.40 5.13
C LYS A 215 -7.48 7.12 3.93
N VAL A 216 -6.93 7.25 2.74
CA VAL A 216 -7.61 6.95 1.47
C VAL A 216 -6.74 6.01 0.66
N ASN A 217 -7.37 5.00 0.06
CA ASN A 217 -6.78 4.16 -0.98
C ASN A 217 -7.69 4.18 -2.21
N SER A 218 -7.10 4.34 -3.39
CA SER A 218 -7.78 4.12 -4.67
C SER A 218 -7.51 2.73 -5.23
N ASP A 219 -8.43 2.24 -6.06
CA ASP A 219 -8.20 1.06 -6.90
C ASP A 219 -7.23 1.40 -8.05
N ASP A 220 -6.09 0.73 -8.09
CA ASP A 220 -5.08 0.93 -9.15
C ASP A 220 -5.62 0.57 -10.54
N ASN A 221 -6.60 -0.35 -10.62
CA ASN A 221 -7.23 -0.71 -11.89
C ASN A 221 -8.11 0.40 -12.47
N ALA A 222 -8.48 1.39 -11.67
CA ALA A 222 -9.28 2.53 -12.09
C ALA A 222 -8.46 3.79 -12.40
N GLU A 223 -7.13 3.75 -12.22
CA GLU A 223 -6.25 4.93 -12.37
C GLU A 223 -6.38 5.59 -13.76
N PHE A 224 -6.59 4.81 -14.82
CA PHE A 224 -6.69 5.29 -16.20
C PHE A 224 -7.79 6.34 -16.44
N ARG A 225 -8.82 6.38 -15.58
CA ARG A 225 -9.94 7.33 -15.66
C ARG A 225 -9.90 8.42 -14.57
N HIS A 226 -8.85 8.45 -13.75
CA HIS A 226 -8.65 9.43 -12.66
C HIS A 226 -7.30 10.12 -12.74
N PRO A 227 -7.03 10.93 -13.79
CA PRO A 227 -5.76 11.63 -13.94
C PRO A 227 -5.48 12.62 -12.79
N ASP A 228 -6.53 13.13 -12.13
CA ASP A 228 -6.40 14.00 -10.97
C ASP A 228 -5.91 13.25 -9.72
N LEU A 229 -6.28 11.98 -9.56
CA LEU A 229 -5.74 11.13 -8.49
C LEU A 229 -4.32 10.68 -8.82
N ALA A 230 -4.06 10.25 -10.06
CA ALA A 230 -2.71 9.85 -10.50
C ALA A 230 -1.67 10.96 -10.26
N ALA A 231 -2.06 12.23 -10.44
CA ALA A 231 -1.22 13.39 -10.16
C ALA A 231 -0.87 13.58 -8.68
N MET A 232 -1.59 12.94 -7.76
CA MET A 232 -1.33 12.97 -6.32
C MET A 232 -0.33 11.90 -5.86
N ARG A 233 0.05 10.96 -6.74
CA ARG A 233 0.94 9.85 -6.40
C ARG A 233 2.30 10.35 -5.91
N ASP A 234 2.72 9.86 -4.75
CA ASP A 234 4.04 10.12 -4.19
C ASP A 234 4.91 8.86 -4.23
N LEU A 235 5.73 8.74 -5.28
CA LEU A 235 6.65 7.63 -5.48
C LEU A 235 7.71 7.52 -4.38
N THR A 236 7.97 8.59 -3.61
CA THR A 236 8.94 8.53 -2.49
C THR A 236 8.45 7.67 -1.33
N GLN A 237 7.14 7.37 -1.28
CA GLN A 237 6.53 6.53 -0.27
C GLN A 237 6.42 5.06 -0.70
N GLU A 238 6.83 4.73 -1.93
CA GLU A 238 6.78 3.39 -2.50
C GLU A 238 8.18 2.75 -2.48
N ASP A 239 8.23 1.41 -2.58
CA ASP A 239 9.49 0.73 -2.85
C ASP A 239 9.94 1.05 -4.29
N GLN A 240 11.20 1.44 -4.46
CA GLN A 240 11.71 1.87 -5.77
C GLN A 240 11.71 0.75 -6.80
N ALA A 241 11.95 -0.50 -6.38
CA ALA A 241 11.91 -1.66 -7.27
C ALA A 241 10.47 -1.99 -7.66
N GLU A 242 9.52 -1.92 -6.72
CA GLU A 242 8.09 -2.09 -7.01
C GLU A 242 7.59 -1.01 -7.98
N ALA A 243 7.92 0.25 -7.73
CA ALA A 243 7.56 1.37 -8.60
C ALA A 243 8.16 1.25 -10.01
N ALA A 244 9.42 0.80 -10.12
CA ALA A 244 10.05 0.55 -11.41
C ALA A 244 9.40 -0.64 -12.14
N ALA A 245 9.00 -1.69 -11.43
CA ALA A 245 8.33 -2.86 -12.01
C ALA A 245 7.02 -2.49 -12.71
N VAL A 246 6.22 -1.59 -12.11
CA VAL A 246 4.96 -1.12 -12.70
C VAL A 246 5.16 -0.48 -14.08
N GLN A 247 6.27 0.27 -14.29
CA GLN A 247 6.57 0.89 -15.60
C GLN A 247 6.78 -0.13 -16.72
N HIS A 248 7.11 -1.37 -16.36
CA HIS A 248 7.32 -2.48 -17.28
C HIS A 248 6.15 -3.49 -17.29
N ASN A 249 5.03 -3.17 -16.62
CA ASN A 249 3.90 -4.07 -16.39
C ASN A 249 4.31 -5.39 -15.72
N LEU A 250 5.22 -5.29 -14.74
CA LEU A 250 5.65 -6.38 -13.89
C LEU A 250 5.04 -6.20 -12.50
N ASN A 251 4.54 -7.27 -11.91
CA ASN A 251 4.10 -7.24 -10.50
C ASN A 251 5.26 -7.73 -9.65
N TYR A 252 5.91 -6.84 -8.92
CA TYR A 252 7.06 -7.13 -8.06
C TYR A 252 6.73 -6.76 -6.62
N VAL A 253 7.19 -7.56 -5.65
CA VAL A 253 7.15 -7.22 -4.22
C VAL A 253 8.49 -7.60 -3.60
N THR A 254 9.12 -6.65 -2.91
CA THR A 254 10.41 -6.87 -2.24
C THR A 254 10.22 -7.75 -0.99
N MET A 255 11.14 -8.68 -0.76
CA MET A 255 11.20 -9.50 0.47
C MET A 255 12.63 -9.58 1.00
N ASP A 256 12.80 -10.20 2.18
CA ASP A 256 14.08 -10.18 2.89
C ASP A 256 15.02 -11.36 2.61
N GLY A 257 14.62 -12.30 1.76
CA GLY A 257 15.39 -13.50 1.46
C GLY A 257 16.57 -13.31 0.51
N SER A 258 17.14 -14.45 0.08
CA SER A 258 18.33 -14.52 -0.77
C SER A 258 18.12 -15.22 -2.11
N ILE A 259 16.92 -15.77 -2.37
CA ILE A 259 16.60 -16.46 -3.63
C ILE A 259 15.60 -15.64 -4.41
N GLY A 260 16.05 -15.01 -5.49
CA GLY A 260 15.19 -14.26 -6.39
C GLY A 260 14.24 -15.17 -7.15
N CYS A 261 12.99 -14.78 -7.33
CA CYS A 261 11.99 -15.53 -8.08
C CYS A 261 11.59 -14.77 -9.35
N MET A 262 11.44 -15.48 -10.46
CA MET A 262 10.82 -14.95 -11.68
C MET A 262 9.84 -15.98 -12.23
N VAL A 263 8.55 -15.65 -12.23
CA VAL A 263 7.49 -16.60 -12.52
C VAL A 263 6.43 -15.96 -13.40
N ASN A 264 5.71 -16.74 -14.21
CA ASN A 264 4.51 -16.26 -14.90
C ASN A 264 3.23 -16.76 -14.22
N GLY A 265 2.39 -15.81 -13.82
CA GLY A 265 1.14 -16.01 -13.11
C GLY A 265 1.30 -15.89 -11.59
N ALA A 266 0.54 -14.96 -10.98
CA ALA A 266 0.60 -14.67 -9.55
C ALA A 266 0.44 -15.90 -8.63
N GLY A 267 -0.49 -16.80 -8.95
CA GLY A 267 -0.69 -18.03 -8.17
C GLY A 267 0.53 -18.94 -8.17
N LEU A 268 1.20 -19.09 -9.32
CA LEU A 268 2.42 -19.89 -9.43
C LEU A 268 3.61 -19.18 -8.78
N ALA A 269 3.66 -17.85 -8.84
CA ALA A 269 4.70 -17.05 -8.18
C ALA A 269 4.66 -17.26 -6.66
N MET A 270 3.47 -17.18 -6.04
CA MET A 270 3.28 -17.49 -4.62
C MET A 270 3.66 -18.94 -4.29
N ALA A 271 3.18 -19.91 -5.06
CA ALA A 271 3.52 -21.32 -4.84
C ALA A 271 5.03 -21.60 -4.97
N THR A 272 5.71 -20.86 -5.85
CA THR A 272 7.16 -20.99 -6.04
C THR A 272 7.92 -20.49 -4.81
N MET A 273 7.52 -19.35 -4.25
CA MET A 273 8.06 -18.82 -3.01
C MET A 273 7.84 -19.80 -1.84
N ASP A 274 6.63 -20.36 -1.74
CA ASP A 274 6.30 -21.35 -0.70
C ASP A 274 7.19 -22.59 -0.80
N VAL A 275 7.40 -23.14 -2.00
CA VAL A 275 8.23 -24.33 -2.18
C VAL A 275 9.72 -24.04 -1.91
N ILE A 276 10.21 -22.84 -2.23
CA ILE A 276 11.55 -22.40 -1.81
C ILE A 276 11.68 -22.42 -0.28
N GLN A 277 10.67 -21.87 0.41
CA GLN A 277 10.67 -21.85 1.87
C GLN A 277 10.55 -23.24 2.50
N LEU A 278 9.71 -24.11 1.92
CA LEU A 278 9.61 -25.53 2.32
C LEU A 278 10.92 -26.29 2.09
N ALA A 279 11.70 -25.93 1.08
CA ALA A 279 13.03 -26.49 0.82
C ALA A 279 14.12 -25.90 1.73
N GLY A 280 13.78 -24.97 2.63
CA GLY A 280 14.71 -24.34 3.58
C GLY A 280 15.51 -23.16 3.01
N GLY A 281 15.02 -22.52 1.95
CA GLY A 281 15.51 -21.24 1.46
C GLY A 281 14.64 -20.06 1.90
N GLU A 282 15.05 -18.86 1.50
CA GLU A 282 14.28 -17.64 1.76
C GLU A 282 14.05 -16.90 0.43
N PRO A 283 12.80 -16.73 -0.03
CA PRO A 283 12.51 -15.97 -1.24
C PRO A 283 12.83 -14.48 -1.03
N ALA A 284 13.55 -13.89 -1.98
CA ALA A 284 13.97 -12.50 -1.94
C ALA A 284 12.93 -11.54 -2.55
N ASN A 285 11.99 -12.06 -3.33
CA ASN A 285 10.95 -11.28 -3.96
C ASN A 285 9.78 -12.15 -4.42
N PHE A 286 8.62 -11.52 -4.60
CA PHE A 286 7.58 -11.97 -5.52
C PHE A 286 7.81 -11.28 -6.87
N LEU A 287 7.66 -12.01 -7.99
CA LEU A 287 7.64 -11.40 -9.33
C LEU A 287 6.82 -12.22 -10.31
N ASP A 288 5.75 -11.61 -10.81
CA ASP A 288 4.94 -12.10 -11.91
C ASP A 288 5.24 -11.33 -13.20
N VAL A 289 5.78 -12.01 -14.21
CA VAL A 289 6.07 -11.45 -15.54
C VAL A 289 4.86 -11.47 -16.51
N GLY A 290 3.74 -12.03 -16.06
CA GLY A 290 2.51 -12.22 -16.82
C GLY A 290 2.62 -13.33 -17.88
N GLY A 291 1.56 -13.51 -18.67
CA GLY A 291 1.47 -14.60 -19.65
C GLY A 291 2.43 -14.51 -20.85
N GLY A 292 3.10 -13.37 -21.06
CA GLY A 292 4.04 -13.14 -22.15
C GLY A 292 5.43 -12.81 -21.64
N ALA A 293 6.31 -13.81 -21.53
CA ALA A 293 7.71 -13.62 -21.12
C ALA A 293 8.59 -13.20 -22.32
N THR A 294 8.42 -11.98 -22.80
CA THR A 294 9.28 -11.44 -23.87
C THR A 294 10.71 -11.21 -23.36
N LYS A 295 11.69 -11.14 -24.27
CA LYS A 295 13.09 -10.88 -23.92
C LYS A 295 13.23 -9.63 -23.05
N GLU A 296 12.58 -8.53 -23.44
CA GLU A 296 12.66 -7.24 -22.75
C GLU A 296 12.12 -7.35 -21.32
N ARG A 297 10.96 -7.99 -21.12
CA ARG A 297 10.38 -8.19 -19.79
C ARG A 297 11.26 -9.06 -18.90
N VAL A 298 11.83 -10.13 -19.46
CA VAL A 298 12.76 -11.02 -18.73
C VAL A 298 14.04 -10.27 -18.35
N THR A 299 14.58 -9.43 -19.23
CA THR A 299 15.73 -8.57 -18.93
C THR A 299 15.44 -7.60 -17.79
N GLU A 300 14.32 -6.88 -17.83
CA GLU A 300 13.95 -5.95 -16.75
C GLU A 300 13.66 -6.70 -15.43
N ALA A 301 13.03 -7.87 -15.50
CA ALA A 301 12.81 -8.74 -14.36
C ALA A 301 14.15 -9.14 -13.69
N PHE A 302 15.18 -9.49 -14.46
CA PHE A 302 16.52 -9.75 -13.91
C PHE A 302 17.15 -8.51 -13.27
N LYS A 303 17.04 -7.33 -13.89
CA LYS A 303 17.56 -6.08 -13.33
C LYS A 303 16.89 -5.74 -11.99
N LEU A 304 15.57 -5.93 -11.90
CA LEU A 304 14.81 -5.72 -10.66
C LEU A 304 15.29 -6.65 -9.54
N ILE A 305 15.38 -7.96 -9.81
CA ILE A 305 15.87 -8.95 -8.84
C ILE A 305 17.29 -8.60 -8.36
N LEU A 306 18.17 -8.23 -9.29
CA LEU A 306 19.56 -7.88 -8.99
C LEU A 306 19.76 -6.50 -8.36
N SER A 307 18.71 -5.68 -8.25
CA SER A 307 18.80 -4.42 -7.50
C SER A 307 19.07 -4.65 -6.01
N SER A 308 18.77 -5.86 -5.52
CA SER A 308 19.08 -6.32 -4.16
C SER A 308 20.40 -7.11 -4.13
N ASP A 309 21.34 -6.67 -3.29
CA ASP A 309 22.61 -7.34 -3.04
C ASP A 309 22.49 -8.62 -2.17
N LYS A 310 21.32 -8.80 -1.54
CA LYS A 310 20.96 -10.00 -0.77
C LYS A 310 20.78 -11.23 -1.67
N VAL A 311 20.43 -11.05 -2.94
CA VAL A 311 20.15 -12.16 -3.86
C VAL A 311 21.42 -12.93 -4.20
N LYS A 312 21.42 -14.23 -3.92
CA LYS A 312 22.53 -15.17 -4.16
C LYS A 312 22.24 -16.20 -5.24
N ALA A 313 20.97 -16.48 -5.51
CA ALA A 313 20.54 -17.33 -6.62
C ALA A 313 19.20 -16.83 -7.17
N ILE A 314 18.89 -17.19 -8.42
CA ILE A 314 17.58 -16.90 -9.03
C ILE A 314 16.92 -18.20 -9.44
N LEU A 315 15.64 -18.36 -9.09
CA LEU A 315 14.77 -19.41 -9.59
C LEU A 315 13.79 -18.82 -10.60
N VAL A 316 13.92 -19.25 -11.85
CA VAL A 316 13.00 -18.94 -12.94
C VAL A 316 12.07 -20.13 -13.12
N ASN A 317 10.77 -19.95 -12.91
CA ASN A 317 9.76 -21.00 -13.08
C ASN A 317 8.71 -20.51 -14.09
N ILE A 318 8.80 -21.00 -15.33
CA ILE A 318 7.91 -20.58 -16.40
C ILE A 318 7.10 -21.77 -16.92
N PHE A 319 5.78 -21.63 -16.89
CA PHE A 319 4.86 -22.52 -17.60
C PHE A 319 4.54 -21.90 -18.96
N GLY A 320 5.07 -22.47 -20.04
CA GLY A 320 5.08 -21.89 -21.39
C GLY A 320 3.70 -21.49 -21.90
N GLY A 321 2.63 -22.21 -21.52
CA GLY A 321 1.26 -21.86 -21.87
C GLY A 321 1.09 -21.70 -23.38
N ILE A 322 0.97 -20.45 -23.87
CA ILE A 322 0.88 -20.11 -25.29
C ILE A 322 2.23 -19.96 -26.00
N VAL A 323 3.35 -19.82 -25.27
CA VAL A 323 4.71 -19.67 -25.79
C VAL A 323 5.47 -20.98 -25.65
N ARG A 324 6.26 -21.36 -26.66
CA ARG A 324 7.07 -22.57 -26.62
C ARG A 324 8.30 -22.39 -25.71
N CYS A 325 8.69 -23.46 -25.02
CA CYS A 325 9.79 -23.43 -24.05
C CYS A 325 11.16 -23.16 -24.70
N ASP A 326 11.37 -23.55 -25.95
CA ASP A 326 12.60 -23.25 -26.70
C ASP A 326 12.81 -21.73 -26.87
N LEU A 327 11.76 -20.99 -27.23
CA LEU A 327 11.82 -19.54 -27.37
C LEU A 327 12.02 -18.83 -26.02
N ILE A 328 11.40 -19.36 -24.96
CA ILE A 328 11.59 -18.85 -23.59
C ILE A 328 13.05 -19.08 -23.16
N ALA A 329 13.61 -20.26 -23.41
CA ALA A 329 15.00 -20.59 -23.11
C ALA A 329 15.97 -19.65 -23.83
N GLU A 330 15.76 -19.40 -25.13
CA GLU A 330 16.55 -18.43 -25.91
C GLU A 330 16.47 -17.02 -25.31
N GLY A 331 15.26 -16.58 -24.91
CA GLY A 331 15.04 -15.30 -24.24
C GLY A 331 15.78 -15.17 -22.92
N ILE A 332 15.73 -16.20 -22.07
CA ILE A 332 16.46 -16.25 -20.80
C ILE A 332 17.98 -16.19 -21.04
N ILE A 333 18.50 -17.00 -21.96
CA ILE A 333 19.94 -17.04 -22.29
C ILE A 333 20.40 -15.65 -22.79
N ALA A 334 19.61 -15.01 -23.65
CA ALA A 334 19.92 -13.69 -24.17
C ALA A 334 19.91 -12.62 -23.05
N ALA A 335 18.91 -12.64 -22.17
CA ALA A 335 18.80 -11.72 -21.05
C ALA A 335 19.95 -11.90 -20.05
N VAL A 336 20.31 -13.14 -19.69
CA VAL A 336 21.44 -13.43 -18.79
C VAL A 336 22.76 -12.90 -19.35
N LYS A 337 23.00 -13.05 -20.66
CA LYS A 337 24.19 -12.49 -21.34
C LYS A 337 24.19 -10.97 -21.36
N GLU A 338 23.04 -10.37 -21.63
CA GLU A 338 22.89 -8.91 -21.72
C GLU A 338 23.07 -8.23 -20.36
N VAL A 339 22.48 -8.80 -19.31
CA VAL A 339 22.61 -8.29 -17.93
C VAL A 339 23.99 -8.61 -17.34
N GLY A 340 24.69 -9.61 -17.87
CA GLY A 340 25.99 -10.04 -17.35
C GLY A 340 25.88 -10.75 -16.00
N LEU A 341 24.85 -11.58 -15.84
CA LEU A 341 24.51 -12.24 -14.58
C LEU A 341 25.65 -13.18 -14.13
N LYS A 342 26.08 -13.04 -12.87
CA LYS A 342 27.15 -13.87 -12.28
C LYS A 342 26.67 -14.87 -11.23
N ILE A 343 25.48 -14.65 -10.68
CA ILE A 343 24.88 -15.54 -9.69
C ILE A 343 24.21 -16.73 -10.40
N PRO A 344 24.13 -17.91 -9.76
CA PRO A 344 23.50 -19.08 -10.36
C PRO A 344 22.00 -18.87 -10.63
N VAL A 345 21.55 -19.38 -11.78
CA VAL A 345 20.14 -19.37 -12.18
C VAL A 345 19.65 -20.81 -12.28
N VAL A 346 18.60 -21.15 -11.56
CA VAL A 346 17.86 -22.40 -11.73
C VAL A 346 16.63 -22.13 -12.57
N VAL A 347 16.44 -22.89 -13.64
CA VAL A 347 15.35 -22.67 -14.59
C VAL A 347 14.49 -23.92 -14.71
N ARG A 348 13.21 -23.77 -14.40
CA ARG A 348 12.20 -24.80 -14.61
C ARG A 348 11.25 -24.33 -15.71
N LEU A 349 11.22 -25.07 -16.81
CA LEU A 349 10.28 -24.87 -17.91
C LEU A 349 9.25 -26.02 -17.94
N GLN A 350 8.02 -25.72 -18.33
CA GLN A 350 7.00 -26.71 -18.67
C GLN A 350 6.14 -26.27 -19.83
N GLY A 351 5.74 -27.22 -20.68
CA GLY A 351 4.88 -26.98 -21.83
C GLY A 351 5.47 -27.50 -23.14
N THR A 352 5.04 -26.91 -24.26
CA THR A 352 5.49 -27.29 -25.60
C THR A 352 7.00 -27.10 -25.75
N ASN A 353 7.69 -28.09 -26.34
CA ASN A 353 9.14 -28.11 -26.55
C ASN A 353 9.99 -28.01 -25.27
N VAL A 354 9.48 -28.47 -24.13
CA VAL A 354 10.22 -28.41 -22.85
C VAL A 354 11.59 -29.08 -22.93
N GLU A 355 11.70 -30.26 -23.55
CA GLU A 355 12.99 -30.96 -23.65
C GLU A 355 14.03 -30.16 -24.45
N LEU A 356 13.63 -29.60 -25.59
CA LEU A 356 14.50 -28.72 -26.37
C LEU A 356 14.90 -27.47 -25.59
N GLY A 357 13.95 -26.86 -24.84
CA GLY A 357 14.24 -25.73 -23.96
C GLY A 357 15.27 -26.07 -22.88
N ARG A 358 15.17 -27.24 -22.25
CA ARG A 358 16.14 -27.71 -21.24
C ARG A 358 17.52 -27.96 -21.85
N GLU A 359 17.58 -28.58 -23.04
CA GLU A 359 18.84 -28.79 -23.76
C GLU A 359 19.54 -27.46 -24.10
N LEU A 360 18.78 -26.46 -24.56
CA LEU A 360 19.31 -25.12 -24.84
C LEU A 360 19.91 -24.46 -23.59
N LEU A 361 19.23 -24.56 -22.45
CA LEU A 361 19.69 -24.01 -21.17
C LEU A 361 20.98 -24.71 -20.70
N ALA A 362 21.00 -26.04 -20.73
CA ALA A 362 22.16 -26.86 -20.33
C ALA A 362 23.40 -26.58 -21.19
N ASN A 363 23.22 -26.39 -22.49
CA ASN A 363 24.31 -26.19 -23.45
C ASN A 363 24.69 -24.71 -23.63
N SER A 364 24.12 -23.79 -22.85
CA SER A 364 24.30 -22.34 -23.01
C SER A 364 25.69 -21.81 -22.65
N GLY A 365 26.46 -22.59 -21.86
CA GLY A 365 27.76 -22.17 -21.30
C GLY A 365 27.65 -21.14 -20.17
N LEU A 366 26.43 -20.85 -19.70
CA LEU A 366 26.15 -19.94 -18.60
C LEU A 366 25.94 -20.72 -17.28
N ALA A 367 25.94 -20.02 -16.14
CA ALA A 367 25.63 -20.60 -14.83
C ALA A 367 24.11 -20.87 -14.67
N ILE A 368 23.53 -21.60 -15.62
CA ILE A 368 22.11 -21.95 -15.71
C ILE A 368 21.95 -23.45 -15.46
N THR A 369 21.15 -23.81 -14.47
CA THR A 369 20.84 -25.20 -14.13
C THR A 369 19.37 -25.50 -14.46
N PRO A 370 19.07 -26.37 -15.44
CA PRO A 370 17.70 -26.78 -15.70
C PRO A 370 17.16 -27.67 -14.56
N ALA A 371 15.86 -27.55 -14.31
CA ALA A 371 15.13 -28.35 -13.34
C ALA A 371 13.93 -29.07 -13.97
N ASP A 372 13.60 -30.23 -13.41
CA ASP A 372 12.59 -31.13 -13.97
C ASP A 372 11.19 -30.73 -13.51
N ASP A 373 11.03 -30.52 -12.21
CA ASP A 373 9.80 -30.11 -11.56
C ASP A 373 10.04 -28.97 -10.55
N LEU A 374 8.98 -28.53 -9.88
CA LEU A 374 9.04 -27.39 -8.95
C LEU A 374 9.83 -27.71 -7.67
N ASN A 375 9.76 -28.95 -7.17
CA ASN A 375 10.49 -29.36 -5.97
C ASN A 375 11.99 -29.48 -6.26
N ASP A 376 12.34 -30.09 -7.38
CA ASP A 376 13.72 -30.14 -7.87
C ASP A 376 14.29 -28.74 -8.09
N ALA A 377 13.52 -27.84 -8.72
CA ALA A 377 13.92 -26.45 -8.92
C ALA A 377 14.24 -25.75 -7.60
N ALA A 378 13.35 -25.87 -6.60
CA ALA A 378 13.54 -25.24 -5.31
C ALA A 378 14.77 -25.80 -4.58
N GLN A 379 14.94 -27.13 -4.53
CA GLN A 379 16.10 -27.76 -3.89
C GLN A 379 17.41 -27.30 -4.53
N LYS A 380 17.46 -27.26 -5.87
CA LYS A 380 18.62 -26.74 -6.62
C LYS A 380 18.88 -25.26 -6.31
N ALA A 381 17.84 -24.42 -6.24
CA ALA A 381 18.01 -23.00 -5.96
C ALA A 381 18.52 -22.75 -4.53
N VAL A 382 18.02 -23.51 -3.55
CA VAL A 382 18.51 -23.46 -2.16
C VAL A 382 19.96 -23.92 -2.06
N ALA A 383 20.33 -25.00 -2.76
CA ALA A 383 21.71 -25.45 -2.81
C ALA A 383 22.62 -24.40 -3.48
N ALA A 384 22.18 -23.80 -4.57
CA ALA A 384 22.91 -22.77 -5.31
C ALA A 384 23.12 -21.48 -4.50
N ALA A 385 22.15 -21.09 -3.66
CA ALA A 385 22.26 -19.90 -2.82
C ALA A 385 23.24 -20.06 -1.63
N LYS A 386 23.62 -21.30 -1.28
CA LYS A 386 24.56 -21.62 -0.21
C LYS A 386 26.01 -21.76 -0.68
N ALA A 387 26.22 -21.91 -1.99
CA ALA A 387 27.52 -22.04 -2.63
C ALA A 387 28.17 -20.67 -2.83
#